data_AF-A6EE58-F1
#
_entry.id   AF-A6EE58-F1
#
_cell.length_a   1.000
_cell.length_b   1.000
_cell.length_c   1.000
_cell.angle_alpha   90.00
_cell.angle_beta   90.00
_cell.angle_gamma   90.00
#
_symmetry.space_group_name_H-M   'P 1'
#
loop_
_entity.id
_entity.type
_entity.pdbx_description
1 polymer ?
#
loop_
_entity_poly.entity_id
_entity_poly.type
_entity_poly.pdbx_seq_one_letter_code
_entity_poly.pdbx_strand_id
1 'polypeptide(L)'
;MTVAVTKNAAIAINAFLIGIKLIKKITKRAIIQLIQIKDFVILHMLIKIYPENPNPKAIEQAVEVLKKGGIIIYPTDTVYGLGCDITNQKAIERICRIRGIKPEKANFSFVCSDLRHISDYIKPIDTTTFRVLKKALPGPFTFILNANNNVPKLLSSNKKTVGIRVPDNDIAREIVRLLGNPILSTSIKDDDEVIEYSTDPELIHEKYEDRVDLVIDGGYGDNEPSTVVDCTSGEFEVIREGKGILDDYL
;
A
#
# COMPACT_ATOMS: atom_id res chain seq x y z
N MET A 1 -60.25 -13.84 -48.39
CA MET A 1 -59.70 -12.79 -47.49
C MET A 1 -58.87 -13.33 -46.33
N THR A 2 -59.04 -14.59 -45.91
CA THR A 2 -58.39 -15.17 -44.72
C THR A 2 -56.88 -15.44 -44.83
N VAL A 3 -56.34 -15.64 -46.04
CA VAL A 3 -54.91 -15.95 -46.28
C VAL A 3 -54.00 -14.71 -46.24
N ALA A 4 -54.56 -13.52 -46.47
CA ALA A 4 -53.78 -12.26 -46.44
C ALA A 4 -53.54 -11.77 -44.99
N VAL A 5 -54.51 -12.01 -44.10
CA VAL A 5 -54.44 -11.63 -42.68
C VAL A 5 -53.36 -12.44 -41.94
N THR A 6 -53.23 -13.73 -42.26
CA THR A 6 -52.22 -14.61 -41.65
C THR A 6 -50.79 -14.30 -42.11
N LYS A 7 -50.60 -13.89 -43.37
CA LYS A 7 -49.28 -13.43 -43.86
C LYS A 7 -48.82 -12.14 -43.17
N ASN A 8 -49.72 -11.17 -43.00
CA ASN A 8 -49.38 -9.91 -42.32
C ASN A 8 -49.05 -10.12 -40.83
N ALA A 9 -49.78 -11.02 -40.15
CA ALA A 9 -49.48 -11.38 -38.77
C ALA A 9 -48.10 -12.06 -38.62
N ALA A 10 -47.76 -12.97 -39.54
CA ALA A 10 -46.46 -13.63 -39.54
C ALA A 10 -45.29 -12.65 -39.77
N ILE A 11 -45.46 -11.65 -40.65
CA ILE A 11 -44.46 -10.61 -40.91
C ILE A 11 -44.25 -9.74 -39.66
N ALA A 12 -45.34 -9.35 -38.98
CA ALA A 12 -45.27 -8.54 -37.75
C ALA A 12 -44.57 -9.28 -36.60
N ILE A 13 -44.86 -10.57 -36.40
CA ILE A 13 -44.21 -11.41 -35.38
C ILE A 13 -42.71 -11.55 -35.68
N ASN A 14 -42.34 -11.75 -36.95
CA ASN A 14 -40.95 -11.91 -37.34
C ASN A 14 -40.16 -10.60 -37.13
N ALA A 15 -40.75 -9.44 -37.46
CA ALA A 15 -40.15 -8.14 -37.19
C ALA A 15 -39.94 -7.89 -35.68
N PHE A 16 -40.89 -8.27 -34.84
CA PHE A 16 -40.79 -8.16 -33.38
C PHE A 16 -39.66 -9.05 -32.81
N LEU A 17 -39.56 -10.31 -33.28
CA LEU A 17 -38.49 -11.23 -32.89
C LEU A 17 -37.10 -10.75 -33.31
N ILE A 18 -36.99 -10.12 -34.48
CA ILE A 18 -35.75 -9.47 -34.95
C ILE A 18 -35.39 -8.30 -34.02
N GLY A 19 -36.37 -7.47 -33.64
CA GLY A 19 -36.18 -6.38 -32.69
C GLY A 19 -35.63 -6.85 -31.34
N ILE A 20 -36.22 -7.92 -30.76
CA ILE A 20 -35.74 -8.51 -29.51
C ILE A 20 -34.31 -9.04 -29.64
N LYS A 21 -33.98 -9.74 -30.75
CA LYS A 21 -32.61 -10.21 -31.01
C LYS A 21 -31.61 -9.05 -31.13
N LEU A 22 -32.02 -7.95 -31.75
CA LEU A 22 -31.18 -6.75 -31.90
C LEU A 22 -30.93 -6.08 -30.54
N ILE A 23 -31.97 -5.92 -29.71
CA ILE A 23 -31.86 -5.37 -28.36
C ILE A 23 -30.96 -6.25 -27.49
N LYS A 24 -31.13 -7.58 -27.51
CA LYS A 24 -30.25 -8.54 -26.79
C LYS A 24 -28.79 -8.47 -27.27
N LYS A 25 -28.56 -8.26 -28.57
CA LYS A 25 -27.20 -8.12 -29.12
C LYS A 25 -26.56 -6.80 -28.69
N ILE A 26 -27.31 -5.70 -28.67
CA ILE A 26 -26.85 -4.38 -28.21
C ILE A 26 -26.53 -4.42 -26.71
N THR A 27 -27.41 -4.98 -25.89
CA THR A 27 -27.17 -5.13 -24.43
C THR A 27 -25.98 -6.05 -24.16
N LYS A 28 -25.85 -7.20 -24.85
CA LYS A 28 -24.68 -8.06 -24.70
C LYS A 28 -23.38 -7.34 -25.07
N ARG A 29 -23.39 -6.55 -26.15
CA ARG A 29 -22.21 -5.78 -26.59
C ARG A 29 -21.86 -4.66 -25.60
N ALA A 30 -22.87 -3.95 -25.07
CA ALA A 30 -22.68 -2.92 -24.06
C ALA A 30 -22.17 -3.50 -22.72
N ILE A 31 -22.67 -4.67 -22.30
CA ILE A 31 -22.19 -5.38 -21.12
C ILE A 31 -20.73 -5.83 -21.32
N ILE A 32 -20.39 -6.42 -22.47
CA ILE A 32 -19.00 -6.79 -22.78
C ILE A 32 -18.10 -5.55 -22.78
N GLN A 33 -18.56 -4.44 -23.32
CA GLN A 33 -17.80 -3.20 -23.36
C GLN A 33 -17.65 -2.58 -21.96
N LEU A 34 -18.68 -2.66 -21.10
CA LEU A 34 -18.61 -2.27 -19.69
C LEU A 34 -17.69 -3.18 -18.88
N ILE A 35 -17.68 -4.49 -19.16
CA ILE A 35 -16.74 -5.44 -18.56
C ILE A 35 -15.33 -5.12 -19.03
N GLN A 36 -15.09 -4.90 -20.32
CA GLN A 36 -13.76 -4.52 -20.84
C GLN A 36 -13.30 -3.15 -20.31
N ILE A 37 -14.20 -2.18 -20.11
CA ILE A 37 -13.87 -0.90 -19.50
C ILE A 37 -13.57 -1.10 -18.01
N LYS A 38 -14.34 -1.94 -17.29
CA LYS A 38 -14.02 -2.33 -15.92
C LYS A 38 -12.67 -3.03 -15.86
N ASP A 39 -12.41 -4.05 -16.67
CA ASP A 39 -11.13 -4.76 -16.74
C ASP A 39 -9.97 -3.82 -17.08
N PHE A 40 -10.19 -2.83 -17.95
CA PHE A 40 -9.19 -1.80 -18.29
C PHE A 40 -8.95 -0.80 -17.14
N VAL A 41 -9.97 -0.47 -16.35
CA VAL A 41 -9.85 0.36 -15.14
C VAL A 41 -9.25 -0.43 -13.97
N ILE A 42 -9.59 -1.72 -13.84
CA ILE A 42 -9.09 -2.66 -12.83
C ILE A 42 -7.61 -3.00 -13.08
N LEU A 43 -7.14 -2.99 -14.34
CA LEU A 43 -5.74 -3.31 -14.66
C LEU A 43 -4.70 -2.28 -14.18
N HIS A 44 -5.11 -1.09 -13.73
CA HIS A 44 -4.17 -0.03 -13.33
C HIS A 44 -3.88 0.01 -11.82
N MET A 45 -4.53 -0.86 -11.04
CA MET A 45 -4.44 -0.85 -9.57
C MET A 45 -3.56 -1.95 -9.01
N LEU A 46 -3.12 -2.92 -9.82
CA LEU A 46 -2.15 -3.94 -9.43
C LEU A 46 -0.97 -3.92 -10.42
N ILE A 47 0.24 -3.70 -9.92
CA ILE A 47 1.47 -3.79 -10.72
C ILE A 47 2.40 -4.82 -10.13
N LYS A 48 3.04 -5.63 -10.99
CA LYS A 48 4.03 -6.61 -10.56
C LYS A 48 5.44 -6.03 -10.67
N ILE A 49 6.21 -6.12 -9.58
CA ILE A 49 7.60 -5.69 -9.50
C ILE A 49 8.40 -6.81 -8.84
N TYR A 50 9.49 -7.25 -9.48
CA TYR A 50 10.37 -8.26 -8.89
C TYR A 50 11.36 -7.62 -7.92
N PRO A 51 11.52 -8.14 -6.69
CA PRO A 51 12.35 -7.50 -5.68
C PRO A 51 13.85 -7.52 -6.00
N GLU A 52 14.36 -8.60 -6.60
CA GLU A 52 15.81 -8.74 -6.88
C GLU A 52 16.34 -7.75 -7.93
N ASN A 53 15.46 -7.24 -8.80
CA ASN A 53 15.80 -6.26 -9.82
C ASN A 53 14.55 -5.45 -10.21
N PRO A 54 14.15 -4.47 -9.37
CA PRO A 54 12.92 -3.73 -9.59
C PRO A 54 12.97 -2.95 -10.90
N ASN A 55 11.98 -3.14 -11.77
CA ASN A 55 11.90 -2.39 -13.02
C ASN A 55 11.75 -0.88 -12.72
N PRO A 56 12.68 -0.01 -13.18
CA PRO A 56 12.65 1.42 -12.89
C PRO A 56 11.35 2.10 -13.29
N LYS A 57 10.75 1.71 -14.43
CA LYS A 57 9.48 2.30 -14.89
C LYS A 57 8.31 1.96 -13.97
N ALA A 58 8.31 0.76 -13.38
CA ALA A 58 7.26 0.36 -12.45
C ALA A 58 7.42 1.07 -11.10
N ILE A 59 8.65 1.30 -10.65
CA ILE A 59 8.95 2.14 -9.47
C ILE A 59 8.51 3.58 -9.72
N GLU A 60 8.81 4.15 -10.89
CA GLU A 60 8.34 5.48 -11.31
C GLU A 60 6.80 5.58 -11.25
N GLN A 61 6.08 4.56 -11.74
CA GLN A 61 4.62 4.52 -11.65
C GLN A 61 4.12 4.62 -10.20
N ALA A 62 4.70 3.84 -9.27
CA ALA A 62 4.35 3.91 -7.86
C ALA A 62 4.65 5.29 -7.24
N VAL A 63 5.80 5.88 -7.58
CA VAL A 63 6.19 7.22 -7.11
C VAL A 63 5.23 8.29 -7.64
N GLU A 64 4.81 8.21 -8.90
CA GLU A 64 3.85 9.16 -9.46
C GLU A 64 2.46 9.07 -8.80
N VAL A 65 2.04 7.88 -8.37
CA VAL A 65 0.84 7.72 -7.53
C VAL A 65 1.00 8.44 -6.20
N LEU A 66 2.12 8.22 -5.50
CA LEU A 66 2.41 8.87 -4.21
C LEU A 66 2.47 10.40 -4.32
N LYS A 67 3.17 10.94 -5.33
CA LYS A 67 3.26 12.39 -5.57
C LYS A 67 1.90 13.04 -5.84
N LYS A 68 0.96 12.30 -6.45
CA LYS A 68 -0.42 12.75 -6.67
C LYS A 68 -1.30 12.65 -5.41
N GLY A 69 -0.74 12.21 -4.29
CA GLY A 69 -1.48 12.00 -3.04
C GLY A 69 -2.24 10.68 -2.97
N GLY A 70 -1.85 9.73 -3.82
CA GLY A 70 -2.35 8.37 -3.78
C GLY A 70 -1.81 7.57 -2.59
N ILE A 71 -2.51 6.50 -2.29
CA ILE A 71 -2.15 5.49 -1.29
C ILE A 71 -1.72 4.23 -2.03
N ILE A 72 -0.60 3.66 -1.61
CA ILE A 72 -0.10 2.40 -2.16
C ILE A 72 -0.15 1.30 -1.10
N ILE A 73 -0.32 0.06 -1.55
CA ILE A 73 0.07 -1.13 -0.80
C ILE A 73 1.32 -1.72 -1.44
N TYR A 74 2.35 -1.98 -0.65
CA TYR A 74 3.68 -2.33 -1.15
C TYR A 74 4.36 -3.40 -0.29
N PRO A 75 5.22 -4.24 -0.90
CA PRO A 75 5.91 -5.31 -0.19
C PRO A 75 6.96 -4.76 0.79
N THR A 76 7.18 -5.50 1.88
CA THR A 76 8.30 -5.28 2.80
C THR A 76 8.96 -6.63 3.13
N ASP A 77 10.00 -6.62 3.95
CA ASP A 77 10.63 -7.81 4.54
C ASP A 77 9.85 -8.45 5.70
N THR A 78 8.69 -7.86 6.04
CA THR A 78 7.72 -8.37 7.01
C THR A 78 6.31 -8.39 6.38
N VAL A 79 5.32 -7.82 7.05
CA VAL A 79 3.96 -7.66 6.52
C VAL A 79 3.92 -6.55 5.46
N TYR A 80 3.08 -6.74 4.45
CA TYR A 80 2.76 -5.71 3.45
C TYR A 80 2.39 -4.36 4.10
N GLY A 81 2.93 -3.28 3.54
CA GLY A 81 2.72 -1.92 4.01
C GLY A 81 1.59 -1.24 3.26
N LEU A 82 0.73 -0.53 3.98
CA LEU A 82 -0.14 0.52 3.46
C LEU A 82 0.57 1.86 3.68
N GLY A 83 0.72 2.68 2.64
CA GLY A 83 1.45 3.93 2.79
C GLY A 83 1.15 5.03 1.79
N CYS A 84 1.59 6.24 2.15
CA CYS A 84 1.52 7.45 1.32
C CYS A 84 2.74 8.35 1.59
N ASP A 85 2.96 9.38 0.76
CA ASP A 85 3.99 10.39 1.03
C ASP A 85 3.70 11.11 2.35
N ILE A 86 4.69 11.18 3.27
CA ILE A 86 4.55 11.85 4.57
C ILE A 86 4.17 13.34 4.44
N THR A 87 4.46 13.98 3.31
CA THR A 87 4.16 15.40 3.10
C THR A 87 2.71 15.64 2.69
N ASN A 88 1.96 14.58 2.31
CA ASN A 88 0.60 14.72 1.82
C ASN A 88 -0.45 14.52 2.93
N GLN A 89 -0.87 15.63 3.53
CA GLN A 89 -1.83 15.62 4.64
C GLN A 89 -3.16 14.91 4.30
N LYS A 90 -3.67 15.11 3.08
CA LYS A 90 -4.94 14.48 2.64
C LYS A 90 -4.81 12.97 2.53
N ALA A 91 -3.67 12.47 2.05
CA ALA A 91 -3.40 11.04 1.96
C ALA A 91 -3.28 10.41 3.35
N ILE A 92 -2.65 11.10 4.30
CA ILE A 92 -2.56 10.67 5.71
C ILE A 92 -3.96 10.53 6.33
N GLU A 93 -4.84 11.51 6.12
CA GLU A 93 -6.23 11.47 6.60
C GLU A 93 -7.02 10.32 5.95
N ARG A 94 -6.77 10.01 4.67
CA ARG A 94 -7.33 8.83 4.00
C ARG A 94 -6.84 7.53 4.64
N ILE A 95 -5.54 7.38 4.92
CA ILE A 95 -5.00 6.20 5.63
C ILE A 95 -5.65 6.06 7.01
N CYS A 96 -5.77 7.15 7.78
CA CYS A 96 -6.44 7.12 9.09
C CYS A 96 -7.87 6.59 8.98
N ARG A 97 -8.63 7.04 7.97
CA ARG A 97 -10.00 6.56 7.69
C ARG A 97 -10.03 5.07 7.32
N ILE A 98 -9.14 4.62 6.43
CA ILE A 98 -9.03 3.20 6.04
C ILE A 98 -8.76 2.32 7.28
N ARG A 99 -7.95 2.83 8.22
CA ARG A 99 -7.58 2.13 9.45
C ARG A 99 -8.57 2.29 10.59
N GLY A 100 -9.62 3.10 10.43
CA GLY A 100 -10.56 3.40 11.51
C GLY A 100 -9.93 4.08 12.73
N ILE A 101 -8.77 4.71 12.59
CA ILE A 101 -8.06 5.38 13.69
C ILE A 101 -8.13 6.89 13.55
N LYS A 102 -8.20 7.58 14.69
CA LYS A 102 -8.08 9.04 14.70
C LYS A 102 -6.62 9.45 14.45
N PRO A 103 -6.34 10.49 13.64
CA PRO A 103 -4.97 10.93 13.36
C PRO A 103 -4.12 11.15 14.62
N GLU A 104 -4.71 11.69 15.69
CA GLU A 104 -3.99 11.98 16.93
C GLU A 104 -3.59 10.73 17.74
N LYS A 105 -4.19 9.58 17.41
CA LYS A 105 -3.90 8.28 18.04
C LYS A 105 -3.06 7.38 17.14
N ALA A 106 -2.72 7.84 15.93
CA ALA A 106 -2.04 7.01 14.96
C ALA A 106 -0.55 6.85 15.31
N ASN A 107 -0.12 5.61 15.52
CA ASN A 107 1.28 5.24 15.68
C ASN A 107 1.79 4.69 14.35
N PHE A 108 1.98 5.59 13.38
CA PHE A 108 2.55 5.21 12.09
C PHE A 108 4.08 5.21 12.14
N SER A 109 4.69 4.37 11.30
CA SER A 109 6.13 4.36 11.07
C SER A 109 6.46 5.07 9.76
N PHE A 110 7.65 5.62 9.65
CA PHE A 110 8.17 6.15 8.40
C PHE A 110 9.15 5.16 7.79
N VAL A 111 8.93 4.85 6.53
CA VAL A 111 9.83 4.02 5.75
C VAL A 111 10.82 4.92 5.04
N CYS A 112 12.09 4.77 5.41
CA CYS A 112 13.25 5.46 4.86
C CYS A 112 14.06 4.50 3.97
N SER A 113 14.87 5.06 3.06
CA SER A 113 15.69 4.27 2.14
C SER A 113 16.98 3.75 2.79
N ASP A 114 17.54 4.49 3.75
CA ASP A 114 18.79 4.17 4.44
C ASP A 114 18.98 5.06 5.70
N LEU A 115 20.07 4.82 6.44
CA LEU A 115 20.43 5.58 7.65
C LEU A 115 20.66 7.08 7.42
N ARG A 116 21.11 7.48 6.23
CA ARG A 116 21.32 8.89 5.92
C ARG A 116 19.97 9.57 5.81
N HIS A 117 19.03 8.97 5.09
CA HIS A 117 17.67 9.47 4.97
C HIS A 117 16.97 9.55 6.35
N ILE A 118 17.21 8.60 7.25
CA ILE A 118 16.69 8.66 8.62
C ILE A 118 17.14 9.94 9.35
N SER A 119 18.43 10.30 9.21
CA SER A 119 19.01 11.44 9.93
C SER A 119 18.36 12.79 9.61
N ASP A 120 17.67 12.89 8.47
CA ASP A 120 16.91 14.08 8.09
C ASP A 120 15.66 14.29 8.96
N TYR A 121 15.13 13.25 9.61
CA TYR A 121 13.84 13.29 10.34
C TYR A 121 13.95 13.12 11.86
N ILE A 122 15.13 12.73 12.36
CA ILE A 122 15.36 12.51 13.79
C ILE A 122 16.33 13.53 14.38
N LYS A 123 16.35 13.63 15.70
CA LYS A 123 17.40 14.33 16.44
C LYS A 123 18.70 13.51 16.39
N PRO A 124 19.86 14.14 16.65
CA PRO A 124 21.11 13.40 16.80
C PRO A 124 20.98 12.28 17.83
N ILE A 125 21.55 11.12 17.49
CA ILE A 125 21.61 9.92 18.33
C ILE A 125 23.04 9.69 18.81
N ASP A 126 23.19 8.95 19.91
CA ASP A 126 24.50 8.58 20.42
C ASP A 126 25.18 7.50 19.54
N THR A 127 26.46 7.26 19.80
CA THR A 127 27.28 6.32 19.01
C THR A 127 26.83 4.86 19.17
N THR A 128 26.30 4.47 20.32
CA THR A 128 25.82 3.11 20.57
C THR A 128 24.55 2.86 19.77
N THR A 129 23.57 3.77 19.84
CA THR A 129 22.35 3.73 19.02
C THR A 129 22.68 3.67 17.54
N PHE A 130 23.59 4.54 17.05
CA PHE A 130 23.99 4.51 15.65
C PHE A 130 24.60 3.17 15.22
N ARG A 131 25.43 2.54 16.06
CA ARG A 131 26.06 1.25 15.75
C ARG A 131 25.03 0.13 15.63
N VAL A 132 24.05 0.08 16.53
CA VAL A 132 22.98 -0.93 16.49
C VAL A 132 22.13 -0.75 15.24
N LEU A 133 21.66 0.48 14.96
CA LEU A 133 20.91 0.79 13.74
C LEU A 133 21.70 0.39 12.48
N LYS A 134 23.01 0.63 12.45
CA LYS A 134 23.87 0.28 11.32
C LYS A 134 24.00 -1.23 11.08
N LYS A 135 23.98 -2.04 12.14
CA LYS A 135 24.02 -3.50 12.01
C LYS A 135 22.64 -4.07 11.67
N ALA A 136 21.58 -3.50 12.23
CA ALA A 136 20.21 -4.02 12.15
C ALA A 136 19.41 -3.54 10.92
N LEU A 137 19.85 -2.47 10.26
CA LEU A 137 19.17 -1.89 9.09
C LEU A 137 20.03 -2.01 7.82
N PRO A 138 19.42 -2.34 6.67
CA PRO A 138 18.03 -2.73 6.46
C PRO A 138 17.63 -4.02 7.19
N GLY A 139 16.38 -4.12 7.62
CA GLY A 139 15.91 -5.31 8.32
C GLY A 139 14.56 -5.15 9.02
N PRO A 140 14.10 -6.21 9.72
CA PRO A 140 12.75 -6.35 10.23
C PRO A 140 12.53 -5.61 11.56
N PHE A 141 13.00 -4.36 11.64
CA PHE A 141 12.92 -3.51 12.83
C PHE A 141 12.18 -2.20 12.58
N THR A 142 11.46 -1.75 13.60
CA THR A 142 10.96 -0.38 13.72
C THR A 142 11.59 0.25 14.96
N PHE A 143 12.42 1.26 14.77
CA PHE A 143 13.07 1.99 15.88
C PHE A 143 12.29 3.25 16.22
N ILE A 144 11.83 3.39 17.47
CA ILE A 144 11.22 4.62 17.97
C ILE A 144 12.35 5.55 18.38
N LEU A 145 12.42 6.70 17.72
CA LEU A 145 13.49 7.68 17.87
C LEU A 145 12.92 9.06 18.14
N ASN A 146 13.72 9.93 18.76
CA ASN A 146 13.34 11.31 18.97
C ASN A 146 13.24 12.06 17.63
N ALA A 147 12.05 12.55 17.28
CA ALA A 147 11.78 13.26 16.04
C ALA A 147 12.32 14.71 16.05
N ASN A 148 12.74 15.21 14.89
CA ASN A 148 13.07 16.62 14.69
C ASN A 148 11.89 17.39 14.03
N ASN A 149 12.13 18.63 13.61
CA ASN A 149 11.09 19.52 13.07
C ASN A 149 10.68 19.23 11.62
N ASN A 150 11.38 18.33 10.91
CA ASN A 150 11.04 17.92 9.55
C ASN A 150 9.87 16.92 9.53
N VAL A 151 9.49 16.36 10.68
CA VAL A 151 8.32 15.49 10.80
C VAL A 151 7.02 16.31 10.78
N PRO A 152 6.03 15.97 9.93
CA PRO A 152 4.77 16.71 9.83
C PRO A 152 4.01 16.80 11.16
N LYS A 153 3.61 18.02 11.55
CA LYS A 153 2.93 18.29 12.83
C LYS A 153 1.62 17.52 13.03
N LEU A 154 0.91 17.17 11.96
CA LEU A 154 -0.34 16.37 12.03
C LEU A 154 -0.11 15.03 12.76
N LEU A 155 1.08 14.45 12.59
CA LEU A 155 1.47 13.16 13.16
C LEU A 155 2.06 13.30 14.56
N SER A 156 2.47 14.52 14.93
CA SER A 156 3.22 14.83 16.15
C SER A 156 2.36 15.48 17.24
N SER A 157 1.03 15.33 17.19
CA SER A 157 0.09 16.07 18.04
C SER A 157 0.26 15.86 19.55
N ASN A 158 1.13 14.95 20.00
CA ASN A 158 1.76 14.95 21.33
C ASN A 158 3.12 14.22 21.40
N LYS A 159 3.61 13.63 20.31
CA LYS A 159 4.75 12.71 20.34
C LYS A 159 6.00 13.39 19.80
N LYS A 160 7.00 13.53 20.68
CA LYS A 160 8.37 13.94 20.34
C LYS A 160 9.15 12.82 19.62
N THR A 161 8.47 11.76 19.21
CA THR A 161 9.07 10.51 18.77
C THR A 161 8.40 10.01 17.50
N VAL A 162 9.13 9.23 16.72
CA VAL A 162 8.69 8.66 15.44
C VAL A 162 9.22 7.25 15.32
N GLY A 163 8.39 6.32 14.83
CA GLY A 163 8.84 4.99 14.44
C GLY A 163 9.52 5.06 13.07
N ILE A 164 10.76 4.61 12.97
CA ILE A 164 11.55 4.60 11.74
C ILE A 164 11.80 3.17 11.30
N ARG A 165 11.69 2.91 10.00
CA ARG A 165 11.97 1.61 9.40
C ARG A 165 12.77 1.76 8.11
N VAL A 166 13.72 0.85 7.89
CA VAL A 166 14.38 0.64 6.61
C VAL A 166 14.21 -0.84 6.27
N PRO A 167 13.14 -1.21 5.54
CA PRO A 167 12.87 -2.60 5.17
C PRO A 167 14.01 -3.19 4.34
N ASP A 168 14.35 -4.46 4.56
CA ASP A 168 15.19 -5.23 3.64
C ASP A 168 14.40 -5.67 2.40
N ASN A 169 13.88 -4.69 1.66
CA ASN A 169 13.10 -4.89 0.44
C ASN A 169 13.43 -3.79 -0.57
N ASP A 170 13.99 -4.17 -1.71
CA ASP A 170 14.47 -3.23 -2.73
C ASP A 170 13.35 -2.41 -3.36
N ILE A 171 12.16 -2.97 -3.50
CA ILE A 171 10.99 -2.25 -4.03
C ILE A 171 10.66 -1.08 -3.09
N ALA A 172 10.52 -1.35 -1.80
CA ALA A 172 10.25 -0.31 -0.80
C ALA A 172 11.35 0.77 -0.77
N ARG A 173 12.62 0.35 -0.75
CA ARG A 173 13.76 1.27 -0.67
C ARG A 173 13.89 2.14 -1.91
N GLU A 174 13.70 1.59 -3.11
CA GLU A 174 13.81 2.34 -4.36
C GLU A 174 12.64 3.29 -4.57
N ILE A 175 11.41 2.92 -4.16
CA ILE A 175 10.28 3.87 -4.16
C ILE A 175 10.62 5.08 -3.28
N VAL A 176 11.08 4.85 -2.05
CA VAL A 176 11.44 5.95 -1.13
C VAL A 176 12.61 6.78 -1.67
N ARG A 177 13.63 6.14 -2.23
CA ARG A 177 14.78 6.81 -2.82
C ARG A 177 14.36 7.76 -3.95
N LEU A 178 13.48 7.29 -4.84
CA LEU A 178 13.00 8.06 -5.99
C LEU A 178 11.94 9.09 -5.62
N LEU A 179 11.11 8.82 -4.60
CA LEU A 179 10.17 9.79 -4.05
C LEU A 179 10.87 10.98 -3.40
N GLY A 180 12.01 10.72 -2.73
CA GLY A 180 12.80 11.72 -2.01
C GLY A 180 12.28 12.09 -0.63
N ASN A 181 11.08 11.60 -0.27
CA ASN A 181 10.48 11.70 1.07
C ASN A 181 10.25 10.29 1.63
N PRO A 182 10.19 10.11 2.95
CA PRO A 182 9.71 8.88 3.55
C PRO A 182 8.27 8.57 3.15
N ILE A 183 7.94 7.28 3.18
CA ILE A 183 6.56 6.82 3.10
C ILE A 183 6.02 6.74 4.53
N LEU A 184 4.93 7.44 4.83
CA LEU A 184 4.13 7.16 6.01
C LEU A 184 3.54 5.78 5.85
N SER A 185 3.77 4.88 6.80
CA SER A 185 3.37 3.50 6.66
C SER A 185 2.78 2.88 7.92
N THR A 186 1.87 1.94 7.68
CA THR A 186 1.34 0.98 8.64
C THR A 186 1.20 -0.36 7.95
N SER A 187 1.32 -1.47 8.67
CA SER A 187 1.00 -2.77 8.09
C SER A 187 -0.47 -2.83 7.67
N ILE A 188 -0.77 -3.47 6.55
CA ILE A 188 -2.13 -3.94 6.33
C ILE A 188 -2.50 -4.87 7.49
N LYS A 189 -3.72 -4.73 7.99
CA LYS A 189 -4.21 -5.55 9.10
C LYS A 189 -5.46 -6.20 8.59
N ASP A 190 -5.47 -7.51 8.68
CA ASP A 190 -6.69 -8.24 8.54
C ASP A 190 -7.37 -8.32 9.92
N ASP A 191 -8.66 -7.98 9.96
CA ASP A 191 -9.51 -8.29 11.12
C ASP A 191 -10.11 -9.70 10.99
N ASP A 192 -9.98 -10.33 9.82
CA ASP A 192 -10.35 -11.72 9.55
C ASP A 192 -9.18 -12.66 9.92
N GLU A 193 -9.49 -13.85 10.44
CA GLU A 193 -8.51 -14.86 10.85
C GLU A 193 -7.70 -15.48 9.67
N VAL A 194 -7.97 -15.05 8.43
CA VAL A 194 -7.41 -15.66 7.22
C VAL A 194 -6.12 -14.92 6.79
N ILE A 195 -4.98 -15.52 7.14
CA ILE A 195 -3.63 -14.98 6.92
C ILE A 195 -3.33 -14.69 5.43
N GLU A 196 -3.89 -15.48 4.49
CA GLU A 196 -3.65 -15.37 3.05
C GLU A 196 -4.02 -14.00 2.46
N TYR A 197 -5.09 -13.35 2.95
CA TYR A 197 -5.53 -12.02 2.49
C TYR A 197 -4.57 -10.87 2.85
N SER A 198 -3.58 -11.14 3.69
CA SER A 198 -2.55 -10.18 4.09
C SER A 198 -1.16 -10.48 3.51
N THR A 199 -1.03 -11.58 2.76
CA THR A 199 0.25 -12.07 2.24
C THR A 199 0.25 -12.29 0.72
N ASP A 200 -0.90 -12.62 0.12
CA ASP A 200 -1.04 -12.75 -1.34
C ASP A 200 -1.42 -11.40 -1.99
N PRO A 201 -0.61 -10.83 -2.90
CA PRO A 201 -0.90 -9.55 -3.54
C PRO A 201 -2.20 -9.50 -4.35
N GLU A 202 -2.63 -10.61 -4.93
CA GLU A 202 -3.88 -10.66 -5.70
C GLU A 202 -5.09 -10.57 -4.76
N LEU A 203 -5.05 -11.29 -3.63
CA LEU A 203 -6.08 -11.22 -2.59
C LEU A 203 -6.08 -9.87 -1.87
N ILE A 204 -4.91 -9.30 -1.62
CA ILE A 204 -4.77 -7.93 -1.11
C ILE A 204 -5.43 -6.94 -2.08
N HIS A 205 -5.18 -7.07 -3.38
CA HIS A 205 -5.78 -6.20 -4.37
C HIS A 205 -7.31 -6.32 -4.36
N GLU A 206 -7.87 -7.54 -4.39
CA GLU A 206 -9.31 -7.77 -4.30
C GLU A 206 -9.94 -7.10 -3.06
N LYS A 207 -9.25 -7.16 -1.91
CA LYS A 207 -9.75 -6.59 -0.65
C LYS A 207 -9.67 -5.07 -0.58
N TYR A 208 -8.67 -4.47 -1.24
CA TYR A 208 -8.35 -3.05 -1.11
C TYR A 208 -8.62 -2.22 -2.38
N GLU A 209 -9.14 -2.82 -3.47
CA GLU A 209 -9.35 -2.15 -4.76
C GLU A 209 -10.16 -0.83 -4.65
N ASP A 210 -11.18 -0.77 -3.80
CA ASP A 210 -11.98 0.47 -3.65
C ASP A 210 -11.39 1.47 -2.62
N ARG A 211 -10.24 1.16 -2.02
CA ARG A 211 -9.69 1.89 -0.86
C ARG A 211 -8.34 2.54 -1.13
N VAL A 212 -7.52 1.96 -2.00
CA VAL A 212 -6.17 2.42 -2.32
C VAL A 212 -6.05 2.78 -3.79
N ASP A 213 -4.94 3.38 -4.20
CA ASP A 213 -4.75 3.83 -5.58
C ASP A 213 -3.80 2.89 -6.36
N LEU A 214 -3.03 2.05 -5.65
CA LEU A 214 -2.13 1.07 -6.23
C LEU A 214 -1.80 -0.05 -5.22
N VAL A 215 -1.68 -1.27 -5.71
CA VAL A 215 -1.13 -2.44 -5.02
C VAL A 215 0.06 -2.93 -5.84
N ILE A 216 1.15 -3.22 -5.15
CA ILE A 216 2.39 -3.71 -5.76
C ILE A 216 2.56 -5.19 -5.43
N ASP A 217 2.41 -6.04 -6.42
CA ASP A 217 2.79 -7.45 -6.35
C ASP A 217 4.32 -7.55 -6.38
N GLY A 218 4.90 -7.83 -5.21
CA GLY A 218 6.32 -8.11 -5.00
C GLY A 218 6.61 -9.58 -4.72
N GLY A 219 5.65 -10.46 -4.94
CA GLY A 219 5.62 -11.81 -4.38
C GLY A 219 4.87 -11.89 -3.04
N TYR A 220 4.83 -13.08 -2.45
CA TYR A 220 4.19 -13.33 -1.17
C TYR A 220 4.88 -12.54 -0.04
N GLY A 221 4.08 -11.85 0.75
CA GLY A 221 4.54 -11.17 1.97
C GLY A 221 4.68 -12.14 3.15
N ASP A 222 5.22 -11.61 4.24
CA ASP A 222 5.28 -12.32 5.53
C ASP A 222 4.04 -11.98 6.39
N ASN A 223 3.79 -12.78 7.41
CA ASN A 223 2.75 -12.53 8.41
C ASN A 223 3.33 -12.07 9.77
N GLU A 224 4.63 -12.25 9.98
CA GLU A 224 5.30 -11.82 11.20
C GLU A 224 5.68 -10.32 11.08
N PRO A 225 5.25 -9.46 12.02
CA PRO A 225 5.56 -8.03 11.96
C PRO A 225 7.00 -7.74 12.38
N SER A 226 7.45 -6.50 12.15
CA SER A 226 8.75 -6.04 12.65
C SER A 226 8.79 -5.95 14.17
N THR A 227 9.98 -6.17 14.73
CA THR A 227 10.26 -5.90 16.14
C THR A 227 10.31 -4.39 16.37
N VAL A 228 9.62 -3.90 17.40
CA VAL A 228 9.54 -2.48 17.73
C VAL A 228 10.42 -2.22 18.93
N VAL A 229 11.42 -1.35 18.76
CA VAL A 229 12.41 -1.02 19.79
C VAL A 229 12.37 0.47 20.08
N ASP A 230 12.17 0.85 21.34
CA ASP A 230 12.32 2.23 21.79
C ASP A 230 13.79 2.52 22.08
N CYS A 231 14.30 3.60 21.49
CA CYS A 231 15.66 4.09 21.66
C CYS A 231 15.71 5.54 22.15
N THR A 232 14.61 6.05 22.71
CA THR A 232 14.46 7.49 23.00
C THR A 232 15.18 7.93 24.28
N SER A 233 15.43 7.00 25.20
CA SER A 233 16.11 7.21 26.47
C SER A 233 17.63 6.98 26.41
N GLY A 234 18.14 6.41 25.32
CA GLY A 234 19.53 5.93 25.19
C GLY A 234 19.72 4.47 25.59
N GLU A 235 18.67 3.80 26.06
CA GLU A 235 18.60 2.35 26.21
C GLU A 235 17.74 1.75 25.09
N PHE A 236 17.89 0.44 24.84
CA PHE A 236 17.06 -0.27 23.87
C PHE A 236 15.99 -1.08 24.61
N GLU A 237 14.73 -0.66 24.50
CA GLU A 237 13.59 -1.35 25.08
C GLU A 237 12.74 -1.99 23.98
N VAL A 238 12.55 -3.31 24.01
CA VAL A 238 11.65 -3.99 23.08
C VAL A 238 10.20 -3.75 23.51
N ILE A 239 9.50 -2.92 22.74
CA ILE A 239 8.07 -2.59 22.96
C ILE A 239 7.17 -3.68 22.39
N ARG A 240 7.61 -4.34 21.31
CA ARG A 240 6.90 -5.47 20.69
C ARG A 240 7.89 -6.39 20.00
N GLU A 241 7.87 -7.66 20.38
CA GLU A 241 8.59 -8.71 19.67
C GLU A 241 8.00 -8.99 18.28
N GLY A 242 8.87 -9.33 17.35
CA GLY A 242 8.53 -9.70 15.97
C GLY A 242 9.71 -10.41 15.32
N LYS A 243 9.79 -10.33 14.00
CA LYS A 243 10.79 -11.09 13.21
C LYS A 243 12.25 -10.73 13.51
N GLY A 244 12.51 -9.54 14.04
CA GLY A 244 13.87 -9.08 14.37
C GLY A 244 14.29 -9.46 15.79
N ILE A 245 15.37 -10.21 15.95
CA ILE A 245 15.93 -10.56 17.26
C ILE A 245 16.95 -9.48 17.65
N LEU A 246 16.61 -8.57 18.56
CA LEU A 246 17.46 -7.41 18.90
C LEU A 246 18.84 -7.83 19.46
N ASP A 247 18.89 -8.90 20.25
CA ASP A 247 20.10 -9.38 20.92
C ASP A 247 21.24 -9.73 19.95
N ASP A 248 20.92 -10.08 18.69
CA ASP A 248 21.91 -10.36 17.66
C ASP A 248 22.72 -9.11 17.23
N TYR A 249 22.26 -7.90 17.60
CA TYR A 249 22.78 -6.62 17.12
C TYR A 249 23.42 -5.74 18.20
N LEU A 250 23.11 -5.98 19.48
CA LEU A 250 23.70 -5.28 20.62
C LEU A 250 25.22 -5.52 20.70
#